data_AF-A0A378C883-F1
#
_entry.id   AF-A0A378C883-F1
#
_cell.length_a   1.000
_cell.length_b   1.000
_cell.length_c   1.000
_cell.angle_alpha   90.00
_cell.angle_beta   90.00
_cell.angle_gamma   90.00
#
_symmetry.space_group_name_H-M   'P 1'
#
loop_
_entity.id
_entity.type
_entity.pdbx_description
1 polymer ?
#
loop_
_entity_poly.entity_id
_entity_poly.type
_entity_poly.pdbx_seq_one_letter_code
_entity_poly.pdbx_strand_id
1 'polypeptide(L)' 'MAESLVNLTAFKRKVSNDNETVGGPIDVAIISKGDGFIWVKRKHYFDKDLNHHFFLK' A
#
# COMPACT_ATOMS: atom_id res chain seq x y z
N MET A 1 -0.16 1.57 -9.94
CA MET A 1 1.09 2.28 -10.30
C MET A 1 1.90 2.74 -9.08
N ALA A 2 1.29 3.37 -8.06
CA ALA A 2 2.01 3.85 -6.87
C ALA A 2 2.88 2.79 -6.16
N GLU A 3 2.33 1.59 -5.94
CA GLU A 3 3.07 0.46 -5.37
C GLU A 3 4.31 0.07 -6.20
N SER A 4 4.16 0.01 -7.53
CA SER A 4 5.25 -0.36 -8.44
C SER A 4 6.43 0.63 -8.38
N LEU A 5 6.15 1.94 -8.23
CA LEU A 5 7.18 2.98 -8.11
C LEU A 5 7.93 2.91 -6.77
N VAL A 6 7.21 2.63 -5.69
CA VAL A 6 7.82 2.40 -4.37
C VAL A 6 8.68 1.13 -4.40
N ASN A 7 8.20 0.05 -5.01
CA ASN A 7 8.95 -1.18 -5.19
C ASN A 7 10.21 -1.01 -6.05
N LEU A 8 10.15 -0.22 -7.13
CA LEU A 8 11.33 0.12 -7.93
C LEU A 8 12.36 0.92 -7.13
N THR A 9 11.91 1.83 -6.27
CA THR A 9 12.79 2.62 -5.41
C THR A 9 13.43 1.76 -4.32
N ALA A 10 12.67 0.85 -3.72
CA ALA A 10 13.17 -0.14 -2.78
C ALA A 10 14.20 -1.07 -3.44
N PHE A 11 13.91 -1.56 -4.65
CA PHE A 11 14.82 -2.40 -5.42
C PHE A 11 16.12 -1.66 -5.76
N LYS A 12 16.02 -0.41 -6.22
CA LYS A 12 17.19 0.44 -6.50
C LYS A 12 18.07 0.60 -5.26
N ARG A 13 17.49 0.88 -4.08
CA ARG A 13 18.24 1.06 -2.83
C ARG A 13 18.94 -0.22 -2.37
N LYS A 14 18.25 -1.36 -2.49
CA LYS A 14 18.80 -2.69 -2.19
C LYS A 14 20.03 -3.02 -3.05
N VAL A 15 20.01 -2.64 -4.33
CA VAL A 15 21.14 -2.86 -5.25
C VAL A 15 22.26 -1.84 -5.04
N SER A 16 21.95 -0.61 -4.64
CA SER A 16 22.92 0.48 -4.47
C SER A 16 23.62 0.52 -3.09
N ASN A 17 23.40 -0.46 -2.20
CA ASN A 17 23.95 -0.52 -0.84
C ASN A 17 23.72 0.77 -0.03
N ASP A 18 22.61 1.46 -0.34
CA ASP A 18 22.20 2.75 0.21
C ASP A 18 21.16 2.50 1.32
N ASN A 19 21.02 3.39 2.30
CA ASN A 19 20.13 3.14 3.45
C ASN A 19 18.68 2.82 3.01
N GLU A 20 18.18 1.64 3.38
CA GLU A 20 16.83 1.16 3.06
C GLU A 20 15.76 1.94 3.84
N THR A 21 15.43 3.16 3.39
CA THR A 21 14.39 4.00 4.02
C THR A 21 12.98 3.72 3.52
N VAL A 22 12.82 2.85 2.52
CA VAL A 22 11.51 2.36 2.04
C VAL A 22 11.58 0.84 1.89
N GLY A 23 10.79 0.13 2.69
CA GLY A 23 10.75 -1.33 2.71
C GLY A 23 9.58 -1.84 3.54
N GLY A 24 9.10 -3.04 3.20
CA GLY A 24 7.94 -3.66 3.85
C GLY A 24 6.63 -3.45 3.09
N PRO A 25 5.51 -3.95 3.63
CA PRO A 25 4.23 -3.91 2.94
C PRO A 25 3.71 -2.46 2.79
N ILE A 26 3.06 -2.17 1.65
CA ILE A 26 2.71 -0.81 1.23
C ILE A 26 1.19 -0.62 1.26
N ASP A 27 0.74 0.50 1.83
CA ASP A 27 -0.64 0.97 1.76
C ASP A 27 -0.76 2.08 0.71
N VAL A 28 -1.82 2.04 -0.09
CA VAL A 28 -2.06 2.96 -1.22
C VAL A 28 -3.46 3.56 -1.09
N ALA A 29 -3.52 4.89 -1.06
CA ALA A 29 -4.75 5.65 -1.12
C ALA A 29 -4.74 6.62 -2.30
N ILE A 30 -5.92 6.97 -2.79
CA ILE A 30 -6.16 8.04 -3.75
C ILE A 30 -6.97 9.12 -3.04
N ILE A 31 -6.61 10.38 -3.26
CA ILE A 31 -7.36 11.54 -2.79
C ILE A 31 -7.70 12.40 -3.99
N SER A 32 -8.99 12.51 -4.29
CA SER A 32 -9.50 13.36 -5.38
C SER A 32 -10.56 14.32 -4.84
N LYS A 33 -10.80 15.43 -5.54
CA LYS A 33 -11.84 16.39 -5.15
C LYS A 33 -13.26 15.83 -5.31
N GLY A 34 -13.47 14.91 -6.26
CA GLY A 34 -14.78 14.32 -6.55
C GLY A 34 -15.10 13.13 -5.64
N ASP A 35 -14.12 12.26 -5.42
CA ASP A 35 -14.32 10.98 -4.73
C ASP A 35 -13.85 11.01 -3.27
N GLY A 36 -13.16 12.08 -2.88
CA GLY A 36 -12.56 12.21 -1.55
C GLY A 36 -11.40 11.25 -1.35
N PHE A 37 -11.22 10.79 -0.11
CA PHE A 37 -10.16 9.88 0.27
C PHE A 37 -10.62 8.41 0.12
N ILE A 38 -9.90 7.62 -0.67
CA ILE A 38 -10.21 6.21 -0.93
C ILE A 38 -8.96 5.35 -0.75
N TRP A 39 -9.09 4.28 0.04
CA TRP A 39 -8.07 3.22 0.11
C TRP A 39 -8.16 2.30 -1.11
N VAL A 40 -7.13 2.27 -1.95
CA VAL A 40 -7.02 1.35 -3.09
C VAL A 40 -6.46 0.01 -2.64
N LYS A 41 -5.46 0.04 -1.76
CA LYS A 41 -4.85 -1.13 -1.14
C LYS A 41 -4.49 -0.77 0.28
N ARG A 42 -5.06 -1.48 1.24
CA ARG A 42 -4.81 -1.25 2.67
C ARG A 42 -4.60 -2.60 3.32
N LYS A 43 -3.60 -2.69 4.18
CA LYS A 43 -3.38 -3.83 5.06
C LYS A 43 -4.55 -3.96 6.03
N HIS A 44 -5.08 -5.17 6.06
CA HIS A 44 -6.02 -5.61 7.08
C HIS A 44 -5.31 -6.63 7.96
N TYR A 45 -5.72 -6.71 9.22
CA TYR A 45 -5.17 -7.71 10.15
C TYR A 45 -5.50 -9.15 9.71
N PHE A 46 -6.53 -9.30 8.88
CA PHE A 46 -7.02 -10.55 8.33
C PHE A 46 -7.39 -10.35 6.86
N ASP A 47 -7.44 -11.43 6.10
CA ASP A 47 -7.95 -11.37 4.74
C ASP A 47 -9.43 -10.99 4.73
N LYS A 48 -9.83 -10.07 3.86
CA LYS A 48 -11.20 -9.56 3.82
C LYS A 48 -12.21 -10.68 3.57
N ASP A 49 -11.79 -11.68 2.78
CA ASP A 49 -12.60 -12.83 2.43
C ASP A 49 -12.79 -13.80 3.62
N LEU A 50 -11.96 -13.71 4.65
CA LEU A 50 -12.09 -14.54 5.86
C LEU A 50 -13.04 -13.93 6.89
N ASN A 51 -13.30 -12.62 6.83
CA ASN A 51 -14.17 -11.94 7.79
C ASN A 51 -14.92 -10.76 7.17
N HIS A 52 -15.83 -11.07 6.25
CA HIS A 52 -16.68 -10.11 5.55
C HIS A 52 -17.56 -9.27 6.51
N HIS A 53 -17.99 -9.86 7.62
CA HIS A 53 -18.86 -9.21 8.61
C HIS A 53 -18.22 -7.95 9.22
N PHE A 54 -16.90 -7.86 9.26
CA PHE A 54 -16.20 -6.67 9.75
C PHE A 54 -16.46 -5.42 8.91
N PHE A 55 -16.79 -5.57 7.62
CA PHE A 55 -17.01 -4.46 6.68
C PHE A 55 -18.48 -4.16 6.42
N LEU A 56 -19.40 -5.01 6.90
CA LEU A 56 -20.85 -4.83 6.77
C LEU A 56 -21.35 -3.98 7.94
N LYS A 57 -21.44 -2.66 7.74
CA LYS A 57 -22.14 -1.76 8.66
C LYS A 57 -22.94 -0.73 7.88
#